data_AF-A0ABD5N2A5-F1
#
_entry.id   AF-A0ABD5N2A5-F1
#
_cell.length_a   1.000
_cell.length_b   1.000
_cell.length_c   1.000
_cell.angle_alpha   90.00
_cell.angle_beta   90.00
_cell.angle_gamma   90.00
#
_symmetry.space_group_name_H-M   'P 1'
#
loop_
_entity.id
_entity.type
_entity.pdbx_description
1 polymer ?
#
loop_
_entity_poly.entity_id
_entity_poly.type
_entity_poly.pdbx_seq_one_letter_code
_entity_poly.pdbx_strand_id
1 'polypeptide(L)' 'MQKQKINYDAFIPIGVCFMGSGVVFLAAVNPGVGAGLMGVGVAWMIIGLKNKAKK' A
#
# COMPACT_ATOMS: atom_id res chain seq x y z
N MET A 1 12.96 -4.31 25.89
CA MET A 1 12.06 -4.31 24.72
C MET A 1 12.92 -4.33 23.46
N GLN A 2 12.95 -5.45 22.74
CA GLN A 2 13.62 -5.50 21.43
C GLN A 2 12.84 -4.59 20.48
N LYS A 3 13.48 -3.53 19.96
CA LYS A 3 12.87 -2.68 18.93
C LYS A 3 12.70 -3.54 17.68
N GLN A 4 11.48 -4.01 17.41
CA GLN A 4 11.15 -4.65 16.14
C GLN A 4 11.52 -3.66 15.02
N LYS A 5 12.53 -4.00 14.22
CA LYS A 5 12.86 -3.21 13.03
C LYS A 5 11.69 -3.36 12.06
N ILE A 6 10.95 -2.28 11.86
CA ILE A 6 9.90 -2.23 10.85
C ILE A 6 10.55 -2.52 9.49
N ASN A 7 10.07 -3.58 8.84
CA ASN A 7 10.52 -3.94 7.50
C ASN A 7 9.74 -3.13 6.46
N TYR A 8 10.25 -1.94 6.15
CA TYR A 8 9.64 -1.06 5.15
C TYR A 8 9.68 -1.62 3.73
N ASP A 9 10.51 -2.63 3.44
CA ASP A 9 10.47 -3.31 2.15
C ASP A 9 9.18 -4.12 1.96
N ALA A 10 8.53 -4.57 3.05
CA ALA A 10 7.24 -5.26 3.01
C ALA A 10 6.07 -4.31 2.68
N PHE A 11 6.25 -3.00 2.81
CA PHE A 11 5.19 -2.02 2.56
C PHE A 11 4.89 -1.87 1.05
N ILE A 12 5.87 -2.13 0.20
CA ILE A 12 5.74 -2.08 -1.26
C ILE A 12 4.80 -3.19 -1.77
N PRO A 13 5.03 -4.49 -1.50
CA PRO A 13 4.11 -5.54 -1.94
C PRO A 13 2.71 -5.39 -1.31
N ILE A 14 2.61 -4.94 -0.06
CA ILE A 14 1.32 -4.61 0.56
C ILE A 14 0.59 -3.53 -0.25
N GLY A 15 1.27 -2.44 -0.60
CA GLY A 15 0.70 -1.39 -1.44
C GLY A 15 0.23 -1.90 -2.81
N VAL A 16 0.95 -2.83 -3.43
CA VAL A 16 0.57 -3.43 -4.73
C VAL A 16 -0.69 -4.27 -4.58
N CYS A 17 -0.81 -5.06 -3.52
CA CYS A 17 -2.03 -5.83 -3.24
C CYS A 17 -3.24 -4.92 -3.05
N PHE A 18 -3.09 -3.81 -2.33
CA PHE A 18 -4.16 -2.83 -2.13
C PHE A 18 -4.53 -2.07 -3.41
N MET A 19 -3.56 -1.77 -4.27
CA MET A 19 -3.87 -1.21 -5.60
C MET A 19 -4.62 -2.22 -6.47
N GLY A 20 -4.17 -3.47 -6.51
CA GLY A 20 -4.84 -4.53 -7.27
C GLY A 20 -6.28 -4.76 -6.81
N SER A 21 -6.50 -4.86 -5.49
CA SER A 21 -7.86 -4.96 -4.94
C SER A 21 -8.67 -3.70 -5.20
N GLY A 22 -8.06 -2.52 -5.13
CA GLY A 22 -8.71 -1.25 -5.46
C GLY A 22 -9.22 -1.21 -6.90
N VAL A 23 -8.42 -1.68 -7.88
CA VAL A 23 -8.85 -1.76 -9.29
C VAL A 23 -10.04 -2.71 -9.46
N VAL A 24 -10.01 -3.88 -8.81
CA VAL A 24 -11.12 -4.85 -8.87
C VAL A 24 -12.39 -4.25 -8.26
N PHE A 25 -12.30 -3.61 -7.09
CA PHE A 25 -13.44 -2.98 -6.44
C PHE A 25 -13.97 -1.77 -7.20
N LEU A 26 -13.09 -1.00 -7.85
CA LEU A 26 -13.45 0.11 -8.72
C LEU A 26 -14.29 -0.38 -9.91
N ALA A 27 -13.90 -1.50 -10.51
CA ALA A 27 -14.52 -2.04 -11.71
C ALA A 27 -15.78 -2.86 -11.42
N ALA A 28 -15.82 -3.61 -10.33
CA ALA A 28 -16.84 -4.65 -10.11
C ALA A 28 -17.81 -4.39 -8.94
N VAL A 29 -17.51 -3.44 -8.03
CA VAL A 29 -18.26 -3.29 -6.78
C VAL A 29 -18.74 -1.86 -6.57
N ASN A 30 -17.81 -0.94 -6.30
CA ASN A 30 -18.13 0.45 -6.01
C ASN A 30 -16.90 1.33 -6.32
N PRO A 31 -17.04 2.32 -7.22
CA PRO A 31 -15.96 3.24 -7.57
C PRO A 31 -15.36 3.99 -6.38
N GLY A 32 -16.17 4.37 -5.39
CA GLY A 32 -15.71 5.08 -4.19
C GLY A 32 -14.81 4.22 -3.30
N VAL A 33 -15.19 2.95 -3.11
CA VAL A 33 -14.38 1.99 -2.33
C VAL A 33 -13.11 1.62 -3.07
N GLY A 34 -13.21 1.40 -4.39
CA GLY A 34 -12.05 1.12 -5.24
C GLY A 34 -11.01 2.24 -5.23
N ALA A 35 -11.46 3.50 -5.41
CA ALA A 35 -10.58 4.67 -5.34
C ALA A 35 -9.93 4.82 -3.95
N GLY A 36 -10.68 4.56 -2.87
CA GLY A 36 -10.14 4.55 -1.51
C GLY A 36 -9.04 3.51 -1.30
N LEU A 37 -9.26 2.27 -1.75
CA LEU A 37 -8.27 1.19 -1.65
C LEU A 37 -7.02 1.47 -2.49
N MET A 38 -7.17 2.02 -3.70
CA MET A 38 -6.03 2.46 -4.51
C MET A 38 -5.23 3.56 -3.80
N GLY A 39 -5.90 4.54 -3.18
CA GLY A 39 -5.24 5.60 -2.41
C GLY A 39 -4.43 5.06 -1.24
N VAL A 40 -4.98 4.09 -0.50
CA VAL A 40 -4.26 3.40 0.59
C VAL A 40 -3.06 2.62 0.05
N GLY A 41 -3.23 1.91 -1.08
CA GLY A 41 -2.14 1.17 -1.72
C GLY A 41 -0.97 2.06 -2.12
N VAL A 42 -1.26 3.21 -2.74
CA VAL A 42 -0.25 4.20 -3.11
C VAL A 42 0.44 4.78 -1.87
N ALA A 43 -0.30 5.09 -0.81
CA ALA A 43 0.27 5.61 0.44
C ALA A 43 1.27 4.63 1.08
N TRP A 44 0.92 3.34 1.14
CA TRP A 44 1.81 2.28 1.63
C TRP A 44 3.08 2.16 0.79
N MET A 45 2.94 2.25 -0.54
CA MET A 45 4.07 2.23 -1.45
C MET A 45 5.01 3.42 -1.25
N ILE A 46 4.46 4.62 -1.08
CA ILE A 46 5.24 5.85 -0.80
C ILE A 46 5.99 5.72 0.53
N ILE A 47 5.35 5.20 1.58
CA ILE A 47 6.00 4.99 2.89
C ILE A 47 7.15 3.98 2.76
N GLY A 48 6.94 2.89 2.04
CA GLY A 48 7.96 1.89 1.77
C GLY A 48 9.16 2.48 1.02
N LEU A 49 8.90 3.16 -0.09
CA LEU A 49 9.94 3.79 -0.93
C LEU A 49 10.72 4.88 -0.17
N LYS A 50 10.03 5.76 0.56
CA LYS A 50 10.66 6.87 1.30
C LYS A 50 11.56 6.38 2.43
N ASN A 51 11.21 5.26 3.08
CA ASN A 51 12.06 4.66 4.11
C ASN A 51 13.17 3.78 3.52
N LYS A 52 12.95 3.14 2.37
CA LYS A 52 14.00 2.45 1.64
C LYS A 52 15.09 3.41 1.15
N ALA A 53 14.73 4.59 0.68
CA ALA A 53 15.66 5.63 0.23
C ALA A 53 16.48 6.28 1.35
N LYS A 54 16.05 6.15 2.61
CA LYS A 54 16.78 6.64 3.80
C LYS A 54 17.80 5.64 4.35
N LYS A 55 17.82 4.42 3.82
CA LYS A 55 18.64 3.30 4.29
C LYS A 55 19.92 3.22 3.45
#